data_AF-A0A533X156-F1
#
_entry.id   AF-A0A533X156-F1
#
_cell.length_a   1.000
_cell.length_b   1.000
_cell.length_c   1.000
_cell.angle_alpha   90.00
_cell.angle_beta   90.00
_cell.angle_gamma   90.00
#
_symmetry.space_group_name_H-M   'P 1'
#
loop_
_entity.id
_entity.type
_entity.pdbx_description
1 polymer ?
#
loop_
_entity_poly.entity_id
_entity_poly.type
_entity_poly.pdbx_seq_one_letter_code
_entity_poly.pdbx_strand_id
1 'polypeptide(L)'
;MFLAVSAYPNQLLITLMFITYFIGSLGPLFAYFWIPSKYLFAWSFDRVIPSKFADVSSKYHTAWVAVIATAIIAVIAEFLYSYLGYSSYFTMGTVLWGISYTIPGIALTVFPYVKKDLFAQAPGWLGKKVAGIPLVSLMGLITTIGFGYVGFIAYSNPAITTVNTNSLELLGAMIVLGFVIFYLSKWYHKREGLDTSMALKEIPPE
;
A
#
# COMPACT_ATOMS: atom_id res chain seq x y z
N MET A 1 11.74 9.08 22.10
CA MET A 1 12.63 10.08 22.73
C MET A 1 11.99 11.46 22.80
N PHE A 2 11.56 12.08 21.70
CA PHE A 2 10.98 13.44 21.71
C PHE A 2 9.82 13.67 22.70
N LEU A 3 8.87 12.73 22.78
CA LEU A 3 7.74 12.81 23.72
C LEU A 3 8.14 12.74 25.20
N ALA A 4 9.21 12.01 25.52
CA ALA A 4 9.69 11.89 26.90
C ALA A 4 10.44 13.16 27.35
N VAL A 5 11.12 13.84 26.42
CA VAL A 5 11.84 15.10 26.69
C VAL A 5 10.86 16.23 27.03
N SER A 6 9.70 16.31 26.37
CA SER A 6 8.69 17.33 26.67
C SER A 6 7.98 17.15 28.02
N ALA A 7 8.05 15.96 28.62
CA ALA A 7 7.39 15.62 29.87
C ALA A 7 8.34 15.60 31.08
N TYR A 8 9.64 15.88 30.88
CA TYR A 8 10.64 15.87 31.95
C TYR A 8 10.41 17.05 32.93
N PRO A 9 10.50 16.85 34.26
CA PRO A 9 10.91 15.65 35.00
C PRO A 9 9.75 14.74 35.47
N ASN A 10 8.53 14.87 34.96
CA ASN A 10 7.37 14.12 35.44
C ASN A 10 7.41 12.64 34.99
N GLN A 11 7.97 11.78 35.85
CA GLN A 11 8.15 10.36 35.59
C GLN A 11 6.83 9.60 35.33
N LEU A 12 5.75 9.99 36.02
CA LEU A 12 4.43 9.37 35.83
C LEU A 12 3.91 9.69 34.41
N LEU A 13 4.03 10.93 33.98
CA LEU A 13 3.60 11.35 32.64
C LEU A 13 4.40 10.64 31.56
N ILE A 14 5.73 10.57 31.69
CA ILE A 14 6.60 9.82 30.78
C ILE A 14 6.16 8.35 30.68
N THR A 15 5.88 7.71 31.82
CA THR A 15 5.44 6.31 31.86
C THR A 15 4.10 6.10 31.15
N LEU A 16 3.12 6.98 31.41
CA LEU A 16 1.82 6.96 30.73
C LEU A 16 1.95 7.18 29.22
N MET A 17 2.84 8.06 28.77
CA MET A 17 3.11 8.28 27.34
C MET A 17 3.68 7.02 26.67
N PHE A 18 4.58 6.29 27.35
CA PHE A 18 5.09 5.03 26.81
C PHE A 18 4.01 3.94 26.74
N ILE A 19 3.20 3.79 27.77
CA ILE A 19 2.11 2.80 27.80
C ILE A 19 1.09 3.09 26.71
N THR A 20 0.67 4.35 26.57
CA THR A 20 -0.30 4.77 25.54
C THR A 20 0.25 4.61 24.14
N TYR A 21 1.53 4.93 23.91
CA TYR A 21 2.19 4.67 22.63
C TYR A 21 2.23 3.17 22.31
N PHE A 22 2.61 2.34 23.28
CA PHE A 22 2.65 0.88 23.10
C PHE A 22 1.27 0.32 22.75
N ILE A 23 0.24 0.64 23.55
CA ILE A 23 -1.13 0.19 23.30
C ILE A 23 -1.64 0.72 21.95
N GLY A 24 -1.39 2.00 21.64
CA GLY A 24 -1.78 2.62 20.38
C GLY A 24 -1.10 1.99 19.16
N SER A 25 0.10 1.45 19.33
CA SER A 25 0.83 0.76 18.26
C SER A 25 0.30 -0.65 17.96
N LEU A 26 -0.41 -1.30 18.90
CA LEU A 26 -0.92 -2.66 18.69
C LEU A 26 -1.98 -2.73 17.58
N GLY A 27 -2.88 -1.76 17.51
CA GLY A 27 -3.96 -1.75 16.49
C GLY A 27 -3.43 -1.75 15.05
N PRO A 28 -2.56 -0.79 14.68
CA PRO A 28 -1.96 -0.73 13.35
C PRO A 28 -1.17 -1.99 12.96
N LEU A 29 -0.51 -2.67 13.90
CA LEU A 29 0.24 -3.90 13.61
C LEU A 29 -0.65 -4.99 12.98
N PHE A 30 -1.88 -5.15 13.47
CA PHE A 30 -2.83 -6.09 12.87
C PHE A 30 -3.22 -5.68 11.45
N ALA A 31 -3.46 -4.38 11.22
CA ALA A 31 -3.82 -3.87 9.90
C ALA A 31 -2.66 -4.06 8.90
N TYR A 32 -1.43 -3.75 9.30
CA TYR A 32 -0.25 -3.88 8.46
C TYR A 32 0.12 -5.31 8.12
N PHE A 33 -0.25 -6.29 8.95
CA PHE A 33 -0.08 -7.70 8.61
C PHE A 33 -1.21 -8.21 7.68
N TRP A 34 -2.45 -7.80 7.94
CA TRP A 34 -3.59 -8.36 7.23
C TRP A 34 -3.78 -7.78 5.82
N ILE A 35 -3.61 -6.47 5.66
CA ILE A 35 -3.87 -5.77 4.40
C ILE A 35 -2.98 -6.29 3.24
N PRO A 36 -1.66 -6.51 3.41
CA PRO A 36 -0.82 -6.98 2.30
C PRO A 36 -1.22 -8.34 1.75
N SER A 37 -1.70 -9.25 2.59
CA SER A 37 -2.20 -10.55 2.12
C SER A 37 -3.41 -10.41 1.20
N LYS A 38 -4.25 -9.37 1.38
CA LYS A 38 -5.35 -9.06 0.46
C LYS A 38 -4.85 -8.52 -0.89
N TYR A 39 -3.72 -7.81 -0.91
CA TYR A 39 -3.12 -7.38 -2.18
C TYR A 39 -2.60 -8.58 -2.98
N LEU A 40 -1.89 -9.51 -2.34
CA LEU A 40 -1.45 -10.74 -3.00
C LEU A 40 -2.64 -11.58 -3.49
N PHE A 41 -3.68 -11.70 -2.67
CA PHE A 41 -4.93 -12.33 -3.07
C PHE A 41 -5.53 -11.67 -4.32
N ALA A 42 -5.73 -10.35 -4.31
CA ALA A 42 -6.27 -9.61 -5.45
C ALA A 42 -5.42 -9.76 -6.72
N TRP A 43 -4.09 -9.64 -6.60
CA TRP A 43 -3.15 -9.80 -7.71
C TRP A 43 -3.21 -11.19 -8.35
N SER A 44 -3.65 -12.22 -7.62
CA SER A 44 -3.84 -13.55 -8.18
C SER A 44 -5.12 -13.66 -9.03
N PHE A 45 -6.18 -12.90 -8.73
CA PHE A 45 -7.36 -12.77 -9.61
C PHE A 45 -7.02 -11.98 -10.88
N ASP A 46 -6.17 -10.96 -10.74
CA ASP A 46 -5.61 -10.22 -11.88
C ASP A 46 -4.60 -11.06 -12.70
N ARG A 47 -4.30 -12.29 -12.25
CA ARG A 47 -3.29 -13.20 -12.81
C ARG A 47 -1.89 -12.57 -12.86
N VAL A 48 -1.60 -11.58 -12.01
CA VAL A 48 -0.26 -10.99 -11.90
C VAL A 48 0.70 -11.96 -11.23
N ILE A 49 0.22 -12.72 -10.24
CA ILE A 49 0.97 -13.75 -9.51
C ILE A 49 0.22 -15.11 -9.59
N PRO A 50 0.85 -16.23 -9.16
CA PRO A 50 0.22 -17.56 -9.26
C PRO A 50 -1.16 -17.64 -8.58
N SER A 51 -2.09 -18.38 -9.20
CA SER A 51 -3.46 -18.56 -8.68
C SER A 51 -3.54 -19.20 -7.29
N LYS A 52 -2.49 -19.90 -6.85
CA LYS A 52 -2.41 -20.45 -5.48
C LYS A 52 -2.54 -19.39 -4.40
N PHE A 53 -2.22 -18.14 -4.68
CA PHE A 53 -2.40 -17.03 -3.72
C PHE A 53 -3.88 -16.69 -3.46
N ALA A 54 -4.81 -17.16 -4.31
CA ALA A 54 -6.25 -17.10 -4.08
C ALA A 54 -6.82 -18.31 -3.30
N ASP A 55 -6.00 -19.29 -2.90
CA ASP A 55 -6.49 -20.49 -2.22
C ASP A 55 -6.98 -20.17 -0.79
N VAL A 56 -8.27 -20.34 -0.57
CA VAL A 56 -8.95 -20.01 0.70
C VAL A 56 -9.11 -21.27 1.54
N SER A 57 -8.60 -21.23 2.77
CA SER A 57 -8.76 -22.34 3.71
C SER A 57 -10.22 -22.53 4.09
N SER A 58 -10.74 -23.77 4.00
CA SER A 58 -12.10 -24.13 4.43
C SER A 58 -12.35 -23.95 5.92
N LYS A 59 -11.29 -24.00 6.75
CA LYS A 59 -11.39 -23.86 8.21
C LYS A 59 -11.38 -22.40 8.65
N TYR A 60 -10.49 -21.60 8.08
CA TYR A 60 -10.24 -20.22 8.52
C TYR A 60 -10.82 -19.16 7.59
N HIS A 61 -11.38 -19.55 6.44
CA HIS A 61 -11.97 -18.66 5.44
C HIS A 61 -11.02 -17.52 5.03
N THR A 62 -9.72 -17.82 4.95
CA THR A 62 -8.65 -16.88 4.62
C THR A 62 -7.73 -17.45 3.56
N ALA A 63 -7.16 -16.56 2.73
CA ALA A 63 -6.19 -16.88 1.69
C ALA A 63 -4.84 -17.27 2.31
N TRP A 64 -4.72 -18.53 2.72
CA TRP A 64 -3.66 -18.98 3.62
C TRP A 64 -2.27 -18.86 2.98
N VAL A 65 -2.16 -19.09 1.66
CA VAL A 65 -0.90 -18.93 0.91
C VAL A 65 -0.45 -17.47 0.92
N ALA A 66 -1.37 -16.53 0.70
CA ALA A 66 -1.07 -15.10 0.73
C ALA A 66 -0.65 -14.63 2.13
N VAL A 67 -1.28 -15.17 3.19
CA VAL A 67 -0.92 -14.89 4.58
C VAL A 67 0.49 -15.40 4.90
N ILE A 68 0.81 -16.66 4.58
CA ILE A 68 2.14 -17.24 4.84
C ILE A 68 3.21 -16.50 4.04
N ALA A 69 2.96 -16.21 2.77
CA ALA A 69 3.90 -15.45 1.94
C ALA A 69 4.16 -14.04 2.50
N THR A 70 3.10 -13.36 2.96
CA THR A 70 3.24 -12.04 3.62
C THR A 70 4.09 -12.14 4.87
N ALA A 71 3.86 -13.16 5.71
CA ALA A 71 4.65 -13.38 6.93
C ALA A 71 6.14 -13.65 6.60
N ILE A 72 6.42 -14.48 5.61
CA ILE A 72 7.80 -14.78 5.18
C ILE A 72 8.48 -13.49 4.66
N ILE A 73 7.81 -12.73 3.80
CA ILE A 73 8.33 -11.46 3.27
C ILE A 73 8.61 -10.48 4.41
N ALA A 74 7.69 -10.37 5.38
CA ALA A 74 7.85 -9.50 6.53
C ALA A 74 9.05 -9.90 7.41
N VAL A 75 9.21 -11.20 7.70
CA VAL A 75 10.35 -11.71 8.49
C VAL A 75 11.68 -11.47 7.77
N ILE A 76 11.73 -11.70 6.45
CA ILE A 76 12.92 -11.40 5.65
C ILE A 76 13.22 -9.90 5.69
N ALA A 77 12.22 -9.05 5.44
CA ALA A 77 12.39 -7.60 5.47
C ALA A 77 12.88 -7.10 6.83
N GLU A 78 12.33 -7.64 7.92
CA GLU A 78 12.74 -7.33 9.29
C GLU A 78 14.17 -7.79 9.57
N PHE A 79 14.55 -9.00 9.13
CA PHE A 79 15.92 -9.49 9.28
C PHE A 79 16.93 -8.59 8.54
N LEU A 80 16.62 -8.22 7.30
CA LEU A 80 17.44 -7.27 6.53
C LEU A 80 17.56 -5.95 7.31
N TYR A 81 16.42 -5.38 7.71
CA TYR A 81 16.34 -4.12 8.44
C TYR A 81 17.16 -4.10 9.73
N SER A 82 17.00 -5.13 10.58
CA SER A 82 17.55 -5.19 11.93
C SER A 82 19.02 -5.63 11.98
N TYR A 83 19.46 -6.51 11.07
CA TYR A 83 20.79 -7.14 11.18
C TYR A 83 21.78 -6.76 10.07
N LEU A 84 21.30 -6.33 8.90
CA LEU A 84 22.18 -5.98 7.77
C LEU A 84 22.36 -4.47 7.58
N GLY A 85 21.98 -3.66 8.57
CA GLY A 85 22.11 -2.20 8.50
C GLY A 85 21.16 -1.54 7.48
N TYR A 86 20.15 -2.29 6.99
CA TYR A 86 19.18 -1.81 6.02
C TYR A 86 18.27 -0.71 6.57
N SER A 87 18.26 -0.47 7.89
CA SER A 87 17.53 0.65 8.50
C SER A 87 17.88 2.02 7.88
N SER A 88 19.14 2.20 7.50
CA SER A 88 19.63 3.40 6.79
C SER A 88 19.23 3.46 5.31
N TYR A 89 18.89 2.33 4.70
CA TYR A 89 18.38 2.22 3.33
C TYR A 89 16.85 2.35 3.29
N PHE A 90 16.18 1.83 4.33
CA PHE A 90 14.72 1.75 4.45
C PHE A 90 14.06 3.09 4.80
N THR A 91 14.83 4.14 5.05
CA THR A 91 14.30 5.47 5.36
C THR A 91 13.46 6.04 4.21
N MET A 92 13.74 5.67 2.96
CA MET A 92 12.91 5.99 1.79
C MET A 92 11.57 5.23 1.76
N GLY A 93 11.37 4.23 2.61
CA GLY A 93 10.08 3.56 2.79
C GLY A 93 8.98 4.52 3.23
N THR A 94 9.33 5.57 4.00
CA THR A 94 8.39 6.63 4.37
C THR A 94 7.95 7.46 3.16
N VAL A 95 8.87 7.73 2.22
CA VAL A 95 8.54 8.42 0.97
C VAL A 95 7.66 7.54 0.09
N LEU A 96 8.01 6.27 -0.10
CA LEU A 96 7.20 5.30 -0.84
C LEU A 96 5.79 5.21 -0.27
N TRP A 97 5.66 5.09 1.04
CA TRP A 97 4.37 5.07 1.72
C TRP A 97 3.60 6.38 1.48
N GLY A 98 4.27 7.52 1.65
CA GLY A 98 3.70 8.84 1.39
C GLY A 98 3.16 8.97 -0.03
N ILE A 99 3.87 8.50 -1.05
CA ILE A 99 3.43 8.63 -2.45
C ILE A 99 2.52 7.47 -2.92
N SER A 100 2.46 6.35 -2.22
CA SER A 100 1.82 5.10 -2.67
C SER A 100 0.35 5.26 -3.07
N TYR A 101 -0.39 6.11 -2.35
CA TYR A 101 -1.80 6.39 -2.61
C TYR A 101 -2.04 7.48 -3.66
N THR A 102 -0.98 8.11 -4.17
CA THR A 102 -1.07 9.11 -5.25
C THR A 102 -1.63 8.48 -6.52
N ILE A 103 -1.12 7.30 -6.90
CA ILE A 103 -1.54 6.60 -8.13
C ILE A 103 -3.01 6.12 -8.02
N PRO A 104 -3.43 5.41 -6.95
CA PRO A 104 -4.85 5.11 -6.73
C PRO A 104 -5.74 6.36 -6.68
N GLY A 105 -5.27 7.44 -6.05
CA GLY A 105 -6.00 8.71 -6.02
C GLY A 105 -6.23 9.30 -7.41
N ILE A 106 -5.21 9.25 -8.28
CA ILE A 106 -5.33 9.72 -9.67
C ILE A 106 -6.33 8.84 -10.43
N ALA A 107 -6.20 7.52 -10.29
CA ALA A 107 -7.12 6.57 -10.91
C ALA A 107 -8.57 6.82 -10.47
N LEU A 108 -8.80 7.07 -9.17
CA LEU A 108 -10.11 7.40 -8.62
C LEU A 108 -10.63 8.76 -9.12
N THR A 109 -9.74 9.73 -9.28
CA THR A 109 -10.06 11.07 -9.82
C THR A 109 -10.65 10.97 -11.22
N VAL A 110 -10.01 10.18 -12.08
CA VAL A 110 -10.40 10.04 -13.50
C VAL A 110 -11.44 8.95 -13.73
N PHE A 111 -11.69 8.07 -12.76
CA PHE A 111 -12.55 6.89 -12.87
C PHE A 111 -13.92 7.17 -13.52
N PRO A 112 -14.70 8.19 -13.11
CA PRO A 112 -16.00 8.47 -13.70
C PRO A 112 -15.97 8.83 -15.18
N TYR A 113 -14.83 9.31 -15.67
CA TYR A 113 -14.67 9.80 -17.03
C TYR A 113 -14.11 8.73 -17.98
N VAL A 114 -13.25 7.85 -17.45
CA VAL A 114 -12.56 6.80 -18.22
C VAL A 114 -13.35 5.49 -18.24
N LYS A 115 -14.01 5.14 -17.14
CA LYS A 115 -14.76 3.88 -16.97
C LYS A 115 -16.24 4.16 -16.71
N LYS A 116 -16.86 4.90 -17.63
CA LYS A 116 -18.26 5.36 -17.52
C LYS A 116 -19.24 4.22 -17.25
N ASP A 117 -19.06 3.09 -17.93
CA ASP A 117 -19.95 1.92 -17.81
C ASP A 117 -19.89 1.27 -16.42
N LEU A 118 -18.67 1.15 -15.85
CA LEU A 118 -18.50 0.67 -14.47
C LEU A 118 -19.01 1.70 -13.46
N PHE A 119 -18.76 2.99 -13.71
CA PHE A 119 -19.24 4.05 -12.82
C PHE A 119 -20.78 4.13 -12.79
N ALA A 120 -21.44 3.84 -13.91
CA ALA A 120 -22.90 3.77 -13.96
C ALA A 120 -23.48 2.63 -13.11
N GLN A 121 -22.70 1.57 -12.87
CA GLN A 121 -23.07 0.44 -12.00
C GLN A 121 -22.69 0.67 -10.53
N ALA A 122 -21.93 1.74 -10.23
CA ALA A 122 -21.45 2.00 -8.88
C ALA A 122 -22.59 2.42 -7.94
N PRO A 123 -22.45 2.19 -6.62
CA PRO A 123 -23.42 2.65 -5.62
C PRO A 123 -23.80 4.12 -5.80
N GLY A 124 -25.10 4.43 -5.77
CA GLY A 124 -25.62 5.76 -6.14
C GLY A 124 -25.04 6.94 -5.35
N TRP A 125 -24.49 6.71 -4.16
CA TRP A 125 -23.81 7.76 -3.39
C TRP A 125 -22.48 8.22 -4.03
N LEU A 126 -21.78 7.36 -4.76
CA LEU A 126 -20.57 7.71 -5.54
C LEU A 126 -20.90 8.58 -6.75
N GLY A 127 -22.13 8.45 -7.26
CA GLY A 127 -22.69 9.24 -8.37
C GLY A 127 -23.05 10.68 -8.00
N LYS A 128 -23.10 11.02 -6.70
CA LYS A 128 -23.42 12.38 -6.24
C LYS A 128 -22.40 13.37 -6.80
N LYS A 129 -22.88 14.51 -7.27
CA LYS A 129 -22.04 15.58 -7.80
C LYS A 129 -22.02 16.77 -6.85
N VAL A 130 -20.84 17.37 -6.69
CA VAL A 130 -20.64 18.64 -6.00
C VAL A 130 -20.08 19.61 -7.04
N ALA A 131 -20.77 20.74 -7.25
CA ALA A 131 -20.40 21.72 -8.28
C ALA A 131 -20.22 21.11 -9.70
N GLY A 132 -21.01 20.08 -10.04
CA GLY A 132 -20.93 19.38 -11.34
C GLY A 132 -19.86 18.29 -11.44
N ILE A 133 -18.99 18.14 -10.44
CA ILE A 133 -17.92 17.13 -10.39
C ILE A 133 -18.40 15.92 -9.55
N PRO A 134 -18.22 14.67 -10.01
CA PRO A 134 -18.51 13.48 -9.20
C PRO A 134 -17.74 13.50 -7.87
N LEU A 135 -18.42 13.17 -6.78
CA LEU A 135 -17.86 13.16 -5.43
C LEU A 135 -16.61 12.25 -5.35
N VAL A 136 -16.68 11.10 -6.00
CA VAL A 136 -15.55 10.16 -6.09
C VAL A 136 -14.31 10.80 -6.73
N SER A 137 -14.48 11.70 -7.71
CA SER A 137 -13.35 12.40 -8.33
C SER A 137 -12.70 13.38 -7.35
N LEU A 138 -13.50 14.08 -6.54
CA LEU A 138 -13.00 14.99 -5.52
C LEU A 138 -12.25 14.24 -4.42
N MET A 139 -12.77 13.09 -3.99
CA MET A 139 -12.09 12.22 -3.02
C MET A 139 -10.74 11.72 -3.56
N GLY A 140 -10.71 11.31 -4.83
CA GLY A 140 -9.47 10.95 -5.52
C GLY A 140 -8.46 12.09 -5.54
N LEU A 141 -8.91 13.30 -5.88
CA LEU A 141 -8.05 14.48 -5.97
C LEU A 141 -7.45 14.86 -4.61
N ILE A 142 -8.28 14.87 -3.56
CA ILE A 142 -7.82 15.12 -2.18
C ILE A 142 -6.80 14.06 -1.77
N THR A 143 -7.05 12.79 -2.09
CA THR A 143 -6.12 11.69 -1.81
C THR A 143 -4.80 11.91 -2.53
N THR A 144 -4.82 12.21 -3.83
CA THR A 144 -3.63 12.47 -4.64
C THR A 144 -2.81 13.63 -4.10
N ILE A 145 -3.45 14.77 -3.81
CA ILE A 145 -2.76 15.97 -3.31
C ILE A 145 -2.21 15.70 -1.91
N GLY A 146 -3.02 15.12 -1.02
CA GLY A 146 -2.65 14.87 0.37
C GLY A 146 -1.45 13.92 0.47
N PHE A 147 -1.52 12.77 -0.19
CA PHE A 147 -0.44 11.79 -0.18
C PHE A 147 0.79 12.28 -0.97
N GLY A 148 0.59 12.96 -2.11
CA GLY A 148 1.68 13.63 -2.83
C GLY A 148 2.43 14.62 -1.94
N TYR A 149 1.71 15.42 -1.15
CA TYR A 149 2.30 16.36 -0.19
C TYR A 149 3.01 15.66 0.97
N VAL A 150 2.43 14.59 1.53
CA VAL A 150 3.08 13.78 2.57
C VAL A 150 4.39 13.18 2.05
N GLY A 151 4.38 12.63 0.83
CA GLY A 151 5.58 12.11 0.18
C GLY A 151 6.64 13.19 -0.05
N PHE A 152 6.22 14.39 -0.48
CA PHE A 152 7.11 15.54 -0.63
C PHE A 152 7.77 15.94 0.68
N ILE A 153 6.99 16.08 1.77
CA ILE A 153 7.51 16.44 3.09
C ILE A 153 8.46 15.36 3.63
N ALA A 154 8.11 14.08 3.46
CA ALA A 154 8.98 12.98 3.84
C ALA A 154 10.32 13.03 3.09
N TYR A 155 10.30 13.34 1.80
CA TYR A 155 11.50 13.45 0.98
C TYR A 155 12.35 14.68 1.32
N SER A 156 11.71 15.84 1.53
CA SER A 156 12.40 17.12 1.67
C SER A 156 12.89 17.40 3.10
N ASN A 157 12.43 16.66 4.11
CA ASN A 157 12.73 16.92 5.51
C ASN A 157 13.81 15.95 6.06
N PRO A 158 15.04 16.43 6.31
CA PRO A 158 16.13 15.61 6.84
C PRO A 158 15.86 15.03 8.23
N ALA A 159 14.92 15.60 8.99
CA ALA A 159 14.51 15.06 10.29
C ALA A 159 13.60 13.81 10.17
N ILE A 160 13.00 13.60 8.98
CA ILE A 160 12.11 12.46 8.70
C ILE A 160 12.84 11.40 7.90
N THR A 161 13.62 11.79 6.88
CA THR A 161 14.31 10.85 6.01
C THR A 161 15.71 11.31 5.67
N THR A 162 16.65 10.36 5.67
CA THR A 162 18.01 10.58 5.19
C THR A 162 18.09 10.23 3.71
N VAL A 163 18.30 11.23 2.86
CA VAL A 163 18.46 11.02 1.42
C VAL A 163 19.95 10.87 1.10
N ASN A 164 20.33 9.69 0.63
CA ASN A 164 21.67 9.35 0.15
C ASN A 164 21.58 8.36 -1.03
N THR A 165 22.70 8.10 -1.71
CA THR A 165 22.77 7.22 -2.90
C THR A 165 22.11 5.85 -2.64
N ASN A 166 22.49 5.22 -1.54
CA ASN A 166 21.99 3.93 -1.10
C ASN A 166 20.46 3.88 -0.94
N SER A 167 19.88 4.92 -0.33
CA SER A 167 18.43 5.05 -0.14
C SER A 167 17.69 5.24 -1.48
N LEU A 168 18.26 6.01 -2.41
CA LEU A 168 17.70 6.25 -3.74
C LEU A 168 17.78 5.00 -4.63
N GLU A 169 18.86 4.24 -4.53
CA GLU A 169 19.01 2.95 -5.21
C GLU A 169 17.96 1.96 -4.76
N LEU A 170 17.70 1.85 -3.45
CA LEU A 170 16.63 0.98 -2.94
C LEU A 170 15.25 1.44 -3.41
N LEU A 171 14.97 2.75 -3.36
CA LEU A 171 13.74 3.33 -3.87
C LEU A 171 13.53 2.96 -5.35
N GLY A 172 14.54 3.20 -6.18
CA GLY A 172 14.52 2.86 -7.60
C GLY A 172 14.34 1.37 -7.83
N ALA A 173 15.06 0.52 -7.08
CA ALA A 173 14.95 -0.93 -7.18
C ALA A 173 13.54 -1.43 -6.85
N MET A 174 12.88 -0.87 -5.84
CA MET A 174 11.50 -1.24 -5.48
C MET A 174 10.49 -0.85 -6.57
N ILE A 175 10.64 0.35 -7.15
CA ILE A 175 9.80 0.79 -8.26
C ILE A 175 10.01 -0.12 -9.48
N VAL A 176 11.27 -0.37 -9.86
CA VAL A 176 11.63 -1.23 -10.97
C VAL A 176 11.12 -2.65 -10.75
N LEU A 177 11.24 -3.20 -9.54
CA LEU A 177 10.74 -4.53 -9.20
C LEU A 177 9.23 -4.65 -9.45
N GLY A 178 8.45 -3.63 -9.08
CA GLY A 178 7.02 -3.60 -9.36
C GLY A 178 6.70 -3.67 -10.86
N PHE A 179 7.39 -2.87 -11.68
CA PHE A 179 7.25 -2.92 -13.14
C PHE A 179 7.69 -4.26 -13.72
N VAL A 180 8.81 -4.81 -13.25
CA VAL A 180 9.33 -6.11 -13.70
C VAL A 180 8.32 -7.22 -13.44
N ILE A 181 7.75 -7.29 -12.23
CA ILE A 181 6.72 -8.29 -11.88
C ILE A 181 5.53 -8.17 -12.85
N PHE A 182 5.02 -6.96 -13.07
CA PHE A 182 3.88 -6.73 -13.95
C PHE A 182 4.15 -7.12 -15.41
N TYR A 183 5.28 -6.67 -15.98
CA TYR A 183 5.61 -6.93 -17.38
C TYR A 183 5.99 -8.38 -17.63
N LEU A 184 6.68 -9.04 -16.69
CA LEU A 184 6.96 -10.48 -16.77
C LEU A 184 5.67 -11.29 -16.76
N SER A 185 4.74 -10.96 -15.85
CA SER A 185 3.43 -11.61 -15.83
C SER A 185 2.66 -11.40 -17.14
N LYS A 186 2.61 -10.16 -17.65
CA LYS A 186 1.94 -9.85 -18.93
C LYS A 186 2.55 -10.63 -20.10
N TRP A 187 3.87 -10.74 -20.15
CA TRP A 187 4.58 -11.49 -21.19
C TRP A 187 4.31 -13.00 -21.11
N TYR A 188 4.30 -13.55 -19.89
CA TYR A 188 4.01 -14.97 -19.64
C TYR A 188 2.59 -15.33 -20.10
N HIS A 189 1.57 -14.58 -19.69
CA HIS A 189 0.18 -14.88 -20.05
C HIS A 189 -0.13 -14.64 -21.53
N LYS A 190 0.54 -13.66 -22.17
CA LYS A 190 0.44 -13.46 -23.62
C LYS A 190 0.91 -14.70 -24.39
N ARG A 191 1.90 -15.43 -23.88
CA ARG A 191 2.38 -16.69 -24.48
C ARG A 191 1.39 -17.85 -24.29
N GLU A 192 0.63 -17.85 -23.21
CA GLU A 192 -0.42 -18.85 -22.95
C GLU A 192 -1.77 -18.53 -23.63
N GLY A 193 -1.86 -17.43 -24.40
CA GLY A 193 -3.09 -17.04 -25.08
C GLY A 193 -4.17 -16.45 -24.17
N LEU A 194 -3.83 -16.16 -22.91
CA LEU A 194 -4.74 -15.57 -21.92
C LEU A 194 -4.59 -14.05 -21.92
N ASP A 195 -5.63 -13.33 -22.33
CA ASP A 195 -5.64 -11.87 -22.22
C ASP A 195 -5.96 -11.44 -20.77
N THR A 196 -4.92 -11.12 -20.01
CA THR A 196 -5.05 -10.61 -18.63
C THR A 196 -5.83 -9.30 -18.56
N SER A 197 -6.00 -8.58 -19.68
CA SER A 197 -6.81 -7.36 -19.71
C SER A 197 -8.32 -7.62 -19.65
N MET A 198 -8.77 -8.86 -19.88
CA MET A 198 -10.19 -9.22 -19.73
C MET A 198 -10.59 -9.39 -18.26
N ALA A 199 -9.70 -9.91 -17.40
CA ALA A 199 -9.98 -10.06 -15.96
C ALA A 199 -10.27 -8.71 -15.28
N LEU A 200 -9.71 -7.62 -15.82
CA LEU A 200 -9.90 -6.24 -15.34
C LEU A 200 -11.15 -5.55 -15.89
N LYS A 201 -11.93 -6.21 -16.76
CA LYS A 201 -13.12 -5.62 -17.42
C LYS A 201 -14.44 -6.01 -16.77
N GLU A 202 -14.46 -7.09 -15.99
CA GLU A 202 -15.69 -7.62 -15.40
C GLU A 202 -15.58 -7.54 -13.87
N ILE A 203 -16.59 -6.96 -13.24
CA ILE A 203 -16.78 -7.11 -11.79
C ILE A 203 -17.23 -8.56 -11.60
N PRO A 204 -16.56 -9.38 -10.76
CA PRO A 204 -17.02 -10.74 -10.50
C PRO A 204 -18.50 -10.67 -10.07
N PRO A 205 -19.41 -11.40 -10.74
CA PRO A 205 -20.75 -11.55 -10.22
C PRO A 205 -20.63 -12.18 -8.82
N GLU A 206 -21.30 -11.56 -7.85
CA GLU A 206 -21.27 -11.98 -6.44
C GLU A 206 -21.55 -13.48 -6.25
#